data_AF-A0A133VK73-F1
#
_entry.id   AF-A0A133VK73-F1
#
_cell.length_a   1.000
_cell.length_b   1.000
_cell.length_c   1.000
_cell.angle_alpha   90.00
_cell.angle_beta   90.00
_cell.angle_gamma   90.00
#
_symmetry.space_group_name_H-M   'P 1'
#
loop_
_entity.id
_entity.type
_entity.pdbx_description
1 polymer ?
#
loop_
_entity_poly.entity_id
_entity_poly.type
_entity_poly.pdbx_seq_one_letter_code
_entity_poly.pdbx_strand_id
1 'polypeptide(L)'
;MSDRRNTDRDKGKKARDILYQQPKIEELIEEFGLSEDAEKGAVLIYRILVGLGKGLSKTQKSSYAALAVRIAAEHVDDEKPLKKNLAEAIGTSLRTLSRRFKEVTEDEEAKLVLNYLEKRIEKWSRRKERRLQDIL
;
A
#
# COMPACT_ATOMS: atom_id res chain seq x y z
N MET A 1 -21.50 19.77 27.08
CA MET A 1 -20.95 19.98 25.72
C MET A 1 -19.69 19.13 25.41
N SER A 2 -19.43 18.03 26.15
CA SER A 2 -18.25 17.16 25.98
C SER A 2 -18.53 15.83 25.26
N ASP A 3 -19.77 15.33 25.25
CA ASP A 3 -20.09 13.99 24.73
C ASP A 3 -20.06 13.86 23.19
N ARG A 4 -20.49 14.90 22.46
CA ARG A 4 -20.51 14.88 20.98
C ARG A 4 -19.10 14.82 20.38
N ARG A 5 -18.11 15.45 21.04
CA ARG A 5 -16.71 15.46 20.57
C ARG A 5 -16.01 14.11 20.75
N ASN A 6 -16.37 13.35 21.79
CA ASN A 6 -15.81 12.00 22.00
C ASN A 6 -16.42 10.99 21.02
N THR A 7 -17.72 11.07 20.76
CA THR A 7 -18.39 10.18 19.80
C THR A 7 -17.92 10.41 18.36
N ASP A 8 -17.64 11.64 17.95
CA ASP A 8 -17.06 11.91 16.62
C ASP A 8 -15.59 11.46 16.51
N ARG A 9 -14.79 11.56 17.58
CA ARG A 9 -13.42 11.01 17.60
C ARG A 9 -13.43 9.49 17.47
N ASP A 10 -14.31 8.78 18.18
CA ASP A 10 -14.43 7.33 18.11
C ASP A 10 -14.97 6.84 16.76
N LYS A 11 -15.94 7.55 16.17
CA LYS A 11 -16.38 7.27 14.79
C LYS A 11 -15.26 7.49 13.78
N GLY A 12 -14.50 8.56 13.91
CA GLY A 12 -13.34 8.84 13.07
C GLY A 12 -12.21 7.84 13.23
N LYS A 13 -12.02 7.28 14.44
CA LYS A 13 -11.07 6.20 14.71
C LYS A 13 -11.54 4.89 14.09
N LYS A 14 -12.79 4.48 14.31
CA LYS A 14 -13.37 3.27 13.69
C LYS A 14 -13.39 3.35 12.16
N ALA A 15 -13.71 4.51 11.60
CA ALA A 15 -13.63 4.72 10.16
C ALA A 15 -12.18 4.57 9.67
N ARG A 16 -11.20 5.12 10.40
CA ARG A 16 -9.78 4.89 10.11
C ARG A 16 -9.41 3.42 10.24
N ASP A 17 -9.82 2.72 11.29
CA ASP A 17 -9.50 1.30 11.46
C ASP A 17 -10.08 0.47 10.30
N ILE A 18 -11.35 0.69 9.92
CA ILE A 18 -11.96 0.02 8.75
C ILE A 18 -11.25 0.36 7.44
N LEU A 19 -10.80 1.61 7.32
CA LEU A 19 -10.15 2.10 6.12
C LEU A 19 -8.70 1.56 6.01
N TYR A 20 -7.95 1.61 7.09
CA TYR A 20 -6.51 1.36 7.11
C TYR A 20 -6.15 -0.08 7.49
N GLN A 21 -7.02 -0.84 8.17
CA GLN A 21 -6.78 -2.26 8.39
C GLN A 21 -6.82 -2.99 7.06
N GLN A 22 -5.67 -3.49 6.65
CA GLN A 22 -5.50 -4.27 5.45
C GLN A 22 -4.65 -5.48 5.85
N PRO A 23 -5.27 -6.55 6.39
CA PRO A 23 -4.54 -7.65 7.01
C PRO A 23 -3.48 -8.27 6.10
N LYS A 24 -3.77 -8.38 4.80
CA LYS A 24 -2.81 -8.91 3.83
C LYS A 24 -1.62 -7.96 3.60
N ILE A 25 -1.79 -6.66 3.74
CA ILE A 25 -0.69 -5.69 3.68
C ILE A 25 0.13 -5.80 4.97
N GLU A 26 -0.52 -5.79 6.13
CA GLU A 26 0.12 -5.95 7.44
C GLU A 26 0.98 -7.23 7.49
N GLU A 27 0.43 -8.37 7.06
CA GLU A 27 1.16 -9.64 6.95
C GLU A 27 2.41 -9.54 6.07
N LEU A 28 2.32 -8.87 4.91
CA LEU A 28 3.45 -8.71 4.00
C LEU A 28 4.49 -7.72 4.56
N ILE A 29 4.06 -6.65 5.22
CA ILE A 29 4.97 -5.69 5.86
C ILE A 29 5.79 -6.41 6.94
N GLU A 30 5.15 -7.23 7.78
CA GLU A 30 5.82 -8.04 8.78
C GLU A 30 6.76 -9.08 8.14
N GLU A 31 6.30 -9.81 7.13
CA GLU A 31 7.07 -10.85 6.44
C GLU A 31 8.35 -10.30 5.78
N PHE A 32 8.28 -9.09 5.22
CA PHE A 32 9.41 -8.45 4.55
C PHE A 32 10.19 -7.47 5.45
N GLY A 33 9.83 -7.30 6.73
CA GLY A 33 10.53 -6.42 7.65
C GLY A 33 10.46 -4.93 7.28
N LEU A 34 9.37 -4.52 6.63
CA LEU A 34 9.20 -3.17 6.08
C LEU A 34 8.73 -2.16 7.13
N SER A 35 8.96 -0.87 6.87
CA SER A 35 8.61 0.20 7.81
C SER A 35 7.11 0.48 7.88
N GLU A 36 6.67 1.09 8.99
CA GLU A 36 5.29 1.60 9.15
C GLU A 36 4.93 2.66 8.09
N ASP A 37 5.94 3.36 7.55
CA ASP A 37 5.74 4.33 6.47
C ASP A 37 5.46 3.60 5.14
N ALA A 38 6.15 2.49 4.88
CA ALA A 38 5.88 1.63 3.73
C ALA A 38 4.50 1.00 3.83
N GLU A 39 4.05 0.59 5.02
CA GLU A 39 2.68 0.13 5.26
C GLU A 39 1.65 1.20 4.86
N LYS A 40 1.81 2.43 5.34
CA LYS A 40 0.90 3.54 4.99
C LYS A 40 0.88 3.81 3.49
N GLY A 41 2.05 3.79 2.83
CA GLY A 41 2.17 3.91 1.39
C GLY A 41 1.43 2.79 0.65
N ALA A 42 1.63 1.55 1.09
CA ALA A 42 1.00 0.37 0.51
C ALA A 42 -0.52 0.42 0.65
N VAL A 43 -1.05 0.80 1.81
CA VAL A 43 -2.50 0.94 2.01
C VAL A 43 -3.10 1.96 1.05
N LEU A 44 -2.44 3.11 0.84
CA LEU A 44 -2.91 4.13 -0.11
C LEU A 44 -2.94 3.61 -1.55
N ILE A 45 -1.87 2.97 -2.00
CA ILE A 45 -1.79 2.38 -3.34
C ILE A 45 -2.85 1.30 -3.51
N TYR A 46 -2.97 0.39 -2.55
CA TYR A 46 -3.93 -0.71 -2.58
C TYR A 46 -5.37 -0.23 -2.73
N ARG A 47 -5.76 0.79 -1.96
CA ARG A 47 -7.10 1.37 -2.01
C ARG A 47 -7.43 1.93 -3.39
N ILE A 48 -6.45 2.51 -4.06
CA ILE A 48 -6.62 3.05 -5.39
C ILE A 48 -6.78 1.90 -6.39
N LEU A 49 -5.92 0.88 -6.33
CA LEU A 49 -6.02 -0.31 -7.19
C LEU A 49 -7.37 -1.03 -7.02
N VAL A 50 -7.85 -1.17 -5.78
CA VAL A 50 -9.16 -1.77 -5.51
C VAL A 50 -10.31 -0.83 -5.86
N GLY A 51 -10.15 0.48 -5.68
CA GLY A 51 -11.14 1.49 -6.04
C GLY A 51 -11.39 1.58 -7.54
N LEU A 52 -10.35 1.34 -8.35
CA LEU A 52 -10.44 1.22 -9.80
C LEU A 52 -11.15 -0.08 -10.25
N GLY A 53 -11.03 -1.15 -9.45
CA GLY A 53 -11.64 -2.44 -9.75
C GLY A 53 -12.92 -2.72 -8.95
N LYS A 54 -14.10 -2.42 -9.50
CA LYS A 54 -15.36 -2.95 -8.95
C LYS A 54 -15.41 -4.48 -9.15
N GLY A 55 -15.69 -5.24 -8.08
CA GLY A 55 -15.93 -6.69 -8.17
C GLY A 55 -14.69 -7.58 -8.23
N LEU A 56 -13.52 -7.11 -7.76
CA LEU A 56 -12.30 -7.91 -7.75
C LEU A 56 -12.43 -9.21 -6.91
N SER A 57 -11.97 -10.31 -7.49
CA SER A 57 -11.84 -11.60 -6.81
C SER A 57 -10.84 -11.54 -5.65
N LYS A 58 -10.95 -12.49 -4.70
CA LYS A 58 -10.00 -12.61 -3.57
C LYS A 58 -8.54 -12.66 -4.04
N THR A 59 -8.26 -13.42 -5.09
CA THR A 59 -6.91 -13.56 -5.66
C THR A 59 -6.41 -12.26 -6.29
N GLN A 60 -7.29 -11.49 -6.94
CA GLN A 60 -6.94 -10.15 -7.46
C GLN A 60 -6.60 -9.19 -6.33
N LYS A 61 -7.42 -9.16 -5.26
CA LYS A 61 -7.15 -8.36 -4.07
C LYS A 61 -5.79 -8.71 -3.45
N SER A 62 -5.48 -9.98 -3.26
CA SER A 62 -4.16 -10.39 -2.74
C SER A 62 -3.01 -9.97 -3.67
N SER A 63 -3.21 -10.07 -4.99
CA SER A 63 -2.20 -9.67 -5.98
C SER A 63 -1.96 -8.16 -5.97
N TYR A 64 -3.01 -7.36 -5.76
CA TYR A 64 -2.90 -5.90 -5.64
C TYR A 64 -2.31 -5.47 -4.31
N ALA A 65 -2.54 -6.22 -3.22
CA ALA A 65 -1.84 -5.98 -1.96
C ALA A 65 -0.32 -6.20 -2.14
N ALA A 66 0.09 -7.31 -2.77
CA ALA A 66 1.50 -7.55 -3.08
C ALA A 66 2.12 -6.51 -4.01
N LEU A 67 1.38 -6.01 -5.01
CA LEU A 67 1.83 -4.91 -5.87
C LEU A 67 2.04 -3.63 -5.05
N ALA A 68 1.07 -3.28 -4.22
CA ALA A 68 1.12 -2.08 -3.40
C ALA A 68 2.28 -2.10 -2.41
N VAL A 69 2.50 -3.23 -1.73
CA VAL A 69 3.65 -3.43 -0.82
C VAL A 69 4.97 -3.26 -1.56
N ARG A 70 5.12 -3.89 -2.73
CA ARG A 70 6.36 -3.77 -3.51
C ARG A 70 6.68 -2.32 -3.90
N ILE A 71 5.67 -1.58 -4.38
CA ILE A 71 5.85 -0.18 -4.80
C ILE A 71 6.19 0.68 -3.58
N ALA A 72 5.52 0.48 -2.46
CA ALA A 72 5.78 1.25 -1.25
C ALA A 72 7.17 0.96 -0.67
N ALA A 73 7.57 -0.30 -0.60
CA ALA A 73 8.91 -0.71 -0.17
C ALA A 73 9.99 -0.03 -1.03
N GLU A 74 9.80 -0.01 -2.35
CA GLU A 74 10.78 0.55 -3.29
C GLU A 74 10.98 2.06 -3.13
N HIS A 75 9.93 2.79 -2.72
CA HIS A 75 9.97 4.25 -2.63
C HIS A 75 10.09 4.80 -1.21
N VAL A 76 9.91 3.97 -0.19
CA VAL A 76 9.98 4.38 1.22
C VAL A 76 11.20 3.81 1.91
N ASP A 77 11.48 2.52 1.70
CA ASP A 77 12.52 1.78 2.41
C ASP A 77 13.74 1.47 1.51
N ASP A 78 13.69 1.89 0.23
CA ASP A 78 14.66 1.51 -0.82
C ASP A 78 14.80 -0.02 -0.99
N GLU A 79 13.77 -0.78 -0.60
CA GLU A 79 13.70 -2.22 -0.70
C GLU A 79 12.80 -2.68 -1.84
N LYS A 80 13.20 -3.72 -2.58
CA LYS A 80 12.41 -4.22 -3.72
C LYS A 80 12.16 -5.72 -3.63
N PRO A 81 11.19 -6.17 -2.79
CA PRO A 81 10.86 -7.58 -2.64
C PRO A 81 10.68 -8.29 -3.98
N LEU A 82 11.29 -9.46 -4.16
CA LEU A 82 11.22 -10.18 -5.44
C LEU A 82 9.79 -10.63 -5.73
N LYS A 83 9.37 -10.60 -7.02
CA LYS A 83 8.02 -11.05 -7.42
C LYS A 83 7.78 -12.51 -7.03
N LYS A 84 8.83 -13.34 -7.02
CA LYS A 84 8.76 -14.74 -6.60
C LYS A 84 8.34 -14.83 -5.12
N ASN A 85 9.04 -14.14 -4.24
CA ASN A 85 8.76 -14.14 -2.79
C ASN A 85 7.36 -13.58 -2.52
N LEU A 86 6.98 -12.48 -3.19
CA LEU A 86 5.63 -11.92 -3.09
C LEU A 86 4.54 -12.91 -3.55
N ALA A 87 4.81 -13.70 -4.59
CA ALA A 87 3.86 -14.70 -5.08
C ALA A 87 3.70 -15.86 -4.09
N GLU A 88 4.80 -16.31 -3.49
CA GLU A 88 4.82 -17.32 -2.42
C GLU A 88 4.04 -16.84 -1.20
N ALA A 89 4.32 -15.62 -0.71
CA ALA A 89 3.66 -14.98 0.43
C ALA A 89 2.13 -14.90 0.30
N ILE A 90 1.63 -14.62 -0.92
CA ILE A 90 0.18 -14.51 -1.17
C ILE A 90 -0.47 -15.82 -1.67
N GLY A 91 0.30 -16.91 -1.78
CA GLY A 91 -0.19 -18.22 -2.24
C GLY A 91 -0.67 -18.21 -3.70
N THR A 92 0.04 -17.55 -4.60
CA THR A 92 -0.28 -17.54 -6.04
C THR A 92 0.92 -17.92 -6.91
N SER A 93 0.67 -18.27 -8.18
CA SER A 93 1.76 -18.54 -9.11
C SER A 93 2.46 -17.23 -9.51
N LEU A 94 3.79 -17.28 -9.68
CA LEU A 94 4.57 -16.15 -10.20
C LEU A 94 4.00 -15.63 -11.54
N ARG A 95 3.50 -16.53 -12.38
CA ARG A 95 2.85 -16.18 -13.66
C ARG A 95 1.59 -15.34 -13.43
N THR A 96 0.73 -15.76 -12.50
CA THR A 96 -0.49 -15.04 -12.14
C THR A 96 -0.17 -13.65 -11.61
N LEU A 97 0.77 -13.56 -10.66
CA LEU A 97 1.18 -12.28 -10.09
C LEU A 97 1.77 -11.35 -11.16
N SER A 98 2.67 -11.87 -12.00
CA SER A 98 3.30 -11.11 -13.08
C SER A 98 2.29 -10.59 -14.09
N ARG A 99 1.28 -11.39 -14.44
CA ARG A 99 0.18 -10.94 -15.30
C ARG A 99 -0.62 -9.80 -14.67
N ARG A 100 -0.95 -9.90 -13.38
CA ARG A 100 -1.70 -8.83 -12.67
C ARG A 100 -0.89 -7.54 -12.53
N PHE A 101 0.41 -7.67 -12.27
CA PHE A 101 1.32 -6.54 -12.32
C PHE A 101 1.27 -5.87 -13.68
N LYS A 102 1.43 -6.65 -14.75
CA LYS A 102 1.42 -6.16 -16.12
C LYS A 102 0.11 -5.44 -16.44
N GLU A 103 -1.04 -6.01 -16.12
CA GLU A 103 -2.36 -5.37 -16.31
C GLU A 103 -2.41 -3.97 -15.68
N VAL A 104 -1.98 -3.83 -14.43
CA VAL A 104 -2.00 -2.54 -13.73
C VAL A 104 -0.95 -1.58 -14.27
N THR A 105 0.25 -2.07 -14.56
CA THR A 105 1.37 -1.23 -15.02
C THR A 105 1.31 -0.96 -16.52
N GLU A 106 0.38 -1.53 -17.28
CA GLU A 106 0.20 -1.29 -18.71
C GLU A 106 -1.04 -0.46 -19.02
N ASP A 107 -2.06 -0.52 -18.16
CA ASP A 107 -3.24 0.34 -18.21
C ASP A 107 -2.86 1.83 -18.03
N GLU A 108 -3.25 2.68 -18.98
CA GLU A 108 -2.83 4.09 -19.03
C GLU A 108 -3.37 4.90 -17.85
N GLU A 109 -4.62 4.69 -17.45
CA GLU A 109 -5.22 5.38 -16.32
C GLU A 109 -4.56 4.96 -15.01
N ALA A 110 -4.37 3.66 -14.82
CA ALA A 110 -3.67 3.12 -13.64
C ALA A 110 -2.23 3.62 -13.57
N LYS A 111 -1.49 3.65 -14.69
CA LYS A 111 -0.14 4.24 -14.76
C LYS A 111 -0.13 5.69 -14.31
N LEU A 112 -1.04 6.52 -14.82
CA LEU A 112 -1.09 7.94 -14.48
C LEU A 112 -1.28 8.14 -12.98
N VAL A 113 -2.18 7.37 -12.38
CA VAL A 113 -2.46 7.45 -10.95
C VAL A 113 -1.29 6.89 -10.13
N LEU A 114 -0.72 5.75 -10.50
CA LEU A 114 0.44 5.17 -9.81
C LEU A 114 1.65 6.10 -9.84
N ASN A 115 2.01 6.63 -11.02
CA ASN A 115 3.11 7.58 -11.15
C ASN A 115 2.90 8.83 -10.27
N TYR A 116 1.66 9.30 -10.16
CA TYR A 116 1.34 10.40 -9.25
C TYR A 116 1.57 10.02 -7.79
N LEU A 117 1.11 8.83 -7.36
CA LEU A 117 1.26 8.35 -5.99
C LEU A 117 2.72 8.10 -5.61
N GLU A 118 3.48 7.44 -6.48
CA GLU A 118 4.90 7.16 -6.29
C GLU A 118 5.67 8.45 -6.01
N LYS A 119 5.48 9.48 -6.85
CA LYS A 119 6.06 10.82 -6.63
C LYS A 119 5.63 11.47 -5.31
N ARG A 120 4.39 11.22 -4.86
CA ARG A 120 3.88 11.78 -3.60
C ARG A 120 4.47 11.05 -2.39
N ILE A 121 4.60 9.73 -2.46
CA ILE A 121 5.20 8.88 -1.42
C ILE A 121 6.69 9.22 -1.28
N GLU A 122 7.43 9.25 -2.38
CA GLU A 122 8.85 9.61 -2.42
C GLU A 122 9.08 11.02 -1.84
N LYS A 123 8.28 12.01 -2.25
CA LYS A 123 8.37 13.39 -1.73
C LYS A 123 8.03 13.48 -0.25
N TRP A 124 7.10 12.67 0.22
CA TRP A 124 6.72 12.63 1.64
C TRP A 124 7.82 11.99 2.48
N SER A 125 8.36 10.84 2.05
CA SER A 125 9.48 10.15 2.69
C SER A 125 10.69 11.07 2.83
N ARG A 126 11.15 11.68 1.72
CA ARG A 126 12.26 12.66 1.72
C ARG A 126 12.04 13.85 2.64
N ARG A 127 10.80 14.36 2.75
CA ARG A 127 10.49 15.49 3.65
C ARG A 127 10.58 15.07 5.11
N LYS A 128 10.18 13.84 5.44
CA LYS A 128 10.28 13.31 6.80
C LYS A 128 11.74 13.12 7.18
N GLU A 129 12.54 12.54 6.28
CA GLU A 129 13.97 12.34 6.47
C GLU A 129 14.72 13.67 6.69
N ARG A 130 14.48 14.70 5.86
CA ARG A 130 15.07 16.03 6.07
C ARG A 130 14.73 16.61 7.44
N ARG A 131 13.48 16.49 7.88
CA ARG A 131 13.07 16.96 9.22
C ARG A 131 13.75 16.20 10.34
N LEU A 132 14.03 14.91 10.17
CA LEU A 132 14.79 14.13 11.15
C LEU A 132 16.25 14.61 11.19
N GLN A 133 16.86 14.89 10.04
CA GLN A 133 18.21 15.46 9.96
C GLN A 133 18.29 16.86 10.57
N ASP A 134 17.25 17.68 10.45
CA ASP A 134 17.21 19.02 11.06
C ASP A 134 17.10 19.01 12.60
N ILE A 135 16.73 17.86 13.19
CA ILE A 135 16.49 17.68 14.65
C ILE A 135 17.66 16.93 15.32
N LEU A 136 18.46 16.19 14.56
CA LEU A 136 19.63 15.42 15.01
C LEU A 136 20.92 16.25 14.94
#